data_AF-A0A4Y8DHD0-F1
#
_entry.id   AF-A0A4Y8DHD0-F1
#
_cell.length_a   1.000
_cell.length_b   1.000
_cell.length_c   1.000
_cell.angle_alpha   90.00
_cell.angle_beta   90.00
_cell.angle_gamma   90.00
#
_symmetry.space_group_name_H-M   'P 1'
#
loop_
_entity.id
_entity.type
_entity.pdbx_description
1 polymer ?
#
loop_
_entity_poly.entity_id
_entity_poly.type
_entity_poly.pdbx_seq_one_letter_code
_entity_poly.pdbx_strand_id
1 'polypeptide(L)'
;MASAMTEDTFHPFPRLSPELRLKIWRSSFSGPRLIRISLIEGHFMSNATIPTGLHVCKEPRDETLIFYKLCFAANPSDATP
;
A
#
# COMPACT_ATOMS: atom_id res chain seq x y z
N MET A 1 31.70 -33.53 -14.29
CA MET A 1 31.24 -32.51 -13.31
C MET A 1 30.40 -31.50 -14.05
N ALA A 2 29.07 -31.61 -13.97
CA ALA A 2 28.17 -30.67 -14.63
C ALA A 2 27.87 -29.53 -13.65
N SER A 3 28.46 -28.37 -13.90
CA SER A 3 28.13 -27.14 -13.19
C SER A 3 26.74 -26.71 -13.63
N ALA A 4 25.74 -26.82 -12.75
CA ALA A 4 24.42 -26.26 -12.99
C ALA A 4 24.56 -24.73 -13.05
N MET A 5 24.58 -24.19 -14.26
CA MET A 5 24.47 -22.74 -14.48
C MET A 5 23.04 -22.35 -14.13
N THR A 6 22.83 -21.92 -12.89
CA THR A 6 21.62 -21.20 -12.51
C THR A 6 21.66 -19.87 -13.23
N GLU A 7 21.02 -19.79 -14.40
CA GLU A 7 20.76 -18.50 -15.01
C GLU A 7 19.91 -17.67 -14.04
N ASP A 8 20.50 -16.61 -13.51
CA ASP A 8 19.81 -15.57 -12.74
C ASP A 8 18.89 -14.78 -13.69
N THR A 9 17.83 -15.44 -14.18
CA THR A 9 16.86 -14.83 -15.08
C THR A 9 16.02 -13.84 -14.29
N PHE A 10 16.14 -12.55 -14.62
CA PHE A 10 15.26 -11.53 -14.04
C PHE A 10 13.82 -11.78 -14.48
N HIS A 11 12.93 -12.01 -13.51
CA HIS A 11 11.50 -12.14 -13.73
C HIS A 11 10.82 -10.79 -13.55
N PRO A 12 10.25 -10.18 -14.60
CA PRO A 12 9.47 -8.96 -14.48
C PRO A 12 8.33 -9.14 -13.49
N PHE A 13 7.97 -8.07 -12.77
CA PHE A 13 6.94 -8.08 -11.74
C PHE A 13 5.64 -8.82 -12.12
N PRO A 14 5.05 -8.64 -13.33
CA PRO A 14 3.82 -9.34 -13.71
C PRO A 14 3.96 -10.87 -13.84
N ARG A 15 5.18 -11.38 -14.01
CA ARG A 15 5.46 -12.83 -14.10
C ARG A 15 5.69 -13.48 -12.74
N LEU A 16 5.75 -12.70 -11.67
CA LEU A 16 5.86 -13.22 -10.32
C LEU A 16 4.54 -13.86 -9.89
N SER A 17 4.63 -14.89 -9.05
CA SER A 17 3.44 -15.50 -8.44
C SER A 17 2.63 -14.44 -7.68
N PRO A 18 1.30 -14.59 -7.59
CA PRO A 18 0.44 -13.63 -6.89
C PRO A 18 0.92 -13.31 -5.47
N GLU A 19 1.33 -14.33 -4.71
CA GLU A 19 1.82 -14.14 -3.34
C GLU A 19 3.05 -13.24 -3.25
N LEU A 20 3.99 -13.36 -4.18
CA LEU A 20 5.17 -12.51 -4.23
C LEU A 20 4.82 -11.07 -4.62
N ARG A 21 3.91 -10.88 -5.58
CA ARG A 21 3.41 -9.55 -5.94
C ARG A 21 2.76 -8.85 -4.76
N LEU A 22 1.91 -9.57 -4.01
CA LEU A 22 1.27 -9.03 -2.80
C LEU A 22 2.29 -8.68 -1.71
N LYS A 23 3.32 -9.51 -1.49
CA LYS A 23 4.41 -9.20 -0.54
C LYS A 23 5.18 -7.94 -0.93
N ILE A 24 5.49 -7.77 -2.21
CA ILE A 24 6.16 -6.57 -2.72
C ILE A 24 5.24 -5.35 -2.53
N TRP A 25 3.95 -5.46 -2.84
CA TRP A 25 3.00 -4.38 -2.61
C TRP A 25 2.92 -3.98 -1.14
N ARG A 26 2.77 -4.94 -0.22
CA ARG A 26 2.81 -4.67 1.22
C ARG A 26 4.09 -3.97 1.66
N SER A 27 5.23 -4.38 1.10
CA SER A 27 6.52 -3.75 1.40
C SER A 27 6.62 -2.31 0.87
N SER A 28 5.84 -1.96 -0.15
CA SER A 28 5.75 -0.59 -0.67
C SER A 28 4.84 0.32 0.16
N PHE A 29 4.01 -0.24 1.03
CA PHE A 29 3.13 0.56 1.88
C PHE A 29 3.94 1.20 2.99
N SER A 30 3.73 2.50 3.19
CA SER A 30 4.15 3.15 4.43
C SER A 30 3.47 2.47 5.63
N GLY A 31 4.08 2.58 6.82
CA GLY A 31 3.45 2.12 8.06
C GLY A 31 2.13 2.85 8.37
N PRO A 32 1.55 2.67 9.58
CA PRO A 32 0.33 3.35 9.98
C PRO A 32 0.37 4.86 9.70
N ARG A 33 -0.73 5.41 9.17
CA ARG A 33 -0.78 6.82 8.75
C ARG A 33 -1.92 7.54 9.45
N LEU A 34 -1.62 8.72 9.96
CA LEU A 34 -2.61 9.67 10.44
C LEU A 34 -2.92 10.68 9.32
N ILE A 35 -4.17 10.74 8.88
CA ILE A 35 -4.61 11.68 7.85
C ILE A 35 -5.46 12.77 8.50
N ARG A 36 -5.00 14.02 8.44
CA ARG A 36 -5.78 15.18 8.88
C ARG A 36 -6.76 15.57 7.78
N ILE A 37 -8.05 15.46 8.08
CA ILE A 37 -9.14 15.90 7.20
C ILE A 37 -9.62 17.26 7.72
N SER A 38 -9.75 18.24 6.83
CA SER A 38 -10.30 19.57 7.14
C SER A 38 -11.61 19.76 6.38
N LEU A 39 -12.59 20.41 7.01
CA LEU A 39 -13.84 20.82 6.35
C LEU A 39 -13.68 22.28 5.92
N ILE A 40 -13.63 22.53 4.62
CA ILE A 40 -13.47 23.86 4.01
C ILE A 40 -14.66 24.07 3.08
N GLU A 41 -15.48 25.10 3.36
CA GLU A 41 -16.66 25.44 2.53
C GLU A 41 -17.62 24.25 2.29
N GLY A 42 -17.77 23.35 3.27
CA GLY A 42 -18.60 22.15 3.14
C GLY A 42 -17.93 20.96 2.45
N HIS A 43 -16.67 21.09 2.02
CA HIS A 43 -15.89 20.03 1.40
C HIS A 43 -14.84 19.46 2.36
N PHE A 44 -14.74 18.13 2.42
CA PHE A 44 -13.65 17.46 3.12
C PHE A 44 -12.39 17.45 2.26
N MET A 45 -11.32 18.02 2.79
CA MET A 45 -10.03 18.14 2.11
C MET A 45 -8.90 17.57 2.96
N SER A 46 -7.89 17.03 2.31
CA SER A 46 -6.66 16.58 2.95
C SER A 46 -5.49 16.79 2.00
N ASN A 47 -4.37 17.28 2.55
CA ASN A 47 -3.10 17.40 1.83
C ASN A 47 -2.22 16.15 1.99
N ALA A 48 -2.75 15.08 2.57
CA ALA A 48 -2.00 13.84 2.74
C ALA A 48 -1.73 13.19 1.39
N THR A 49 -0.49 12.78 1.16
CA THR A 49 -0.10 12.05 -0.04
C THR A 49 -0.90 10.75 -0.15
N ILE A 50 -1.54 10.53 -1.30
CA ILE A 50 -2.30 9.31 -1.57
C ILE A 50 -1.32 8.13 -1.62
N PRO A 51 -1.53 7.05 -0.84
CA PRO A 51 -0.72 5.83 -0.95
C PRO A 51 -0.70 5.33 -2.39
N THR A 52 0.50 5.02 -2.91
CA THR A 52 0.70 4.55 -4.30
C THR A 52 -0.20 3.37 -4.64
N GLY A 53 -0.39 2.44 -3.68
CA GLY A 53 -1.23 1.28 -3.88
C GLY A 53 -2.69 1.59 -4.24
N LEU A 54 -3.24 2.76 -3.85
CA LEU A 54 -4.62 3.12 -4.17
C LEU A 54 -4.85 3.50 -5.64
N HIS A 55 -3.82 4.03 -6.33
CA HIS A 55 -3.99 4.62 -7.67
C HIS A 55 -3.27 3.88 -8.80
N VAL A 56 -2.41 2.89 -8.53
CA VAL A 56 -1.68 2.18 -9.60
C VAL A 56 -2.58 1.23 -10.41
N CYS A 57 -3.11 0.18 -9.77
CA CYS A 57 -4.01 -0.79 -10.43
C CYS A 57 -4.87 -1.52 -9.38
N LYS A 58 -5.69 -2.49 -9.81
CA LYS A 58 -6.66 -3.18 -8.94
C LYS A 58 -5.98 -3.98 -7.81
N GLU A 59 -4.93 -4.72 -8.13
CA GLU A 59 -4.26 -5.62 -7.18
C GLU A 59 -3.69 -4.90 -5.94
N PRO A 60 -2.81 -3.89 -6.05
CA PRO A 60 -2.33 -3.17 -4.88
C PRO A 60 -3.43 -2.37 -4.20
N ARG A 61 -4.49 -1.94 -4.92
CA ARG A 61 -5.61 -1.23 -4.31
C ARG A 61 -6.36 -2.12 -3.35
N ASP A 62 -6.72 -3.31 -3.79
CA ASP A 62 -7.41 -4.30 -2.96
C ASP A 62 -6.54 -4.64 -1.74
N GLU A 63 -5.23 -4.82 -1.93
CA GLU A 63 -4.30 -5.09 -0.84
C GLU A 63 -4.15 -3.91 0.14
N THR A 64 -4.16 -2.68 -0.38
CA THR A 64 -4.07 -1.44 0.42
C THR A 64 -5.29 -1.28 1.32
N LEU A 65 -6.48 -1.59 0.80
CA LEU A 65 -7.75 -1.50 1.54
C LEU A 65 -7.84 -2.54 2.66
N ILE A 66 -7.13 -3.67 2.54
CA ILE A 66 -6.99 -4.67 3.61
C ILE A 66 -5.98 -4.20 4.66
N PHE A 67 -4.85 -3.63 4.21
CA PHE A 67 -3.76 -3.22 5.09
C PHE A 67 -4.10 -2.01 5.97
N TYR A 68 -4.69 -0.96 5.39
CA TYR A 68 -5.09 0.23 6.16
C TYR A 68 -6.51 0.08 6.68
N LYS A 69 -6.63 -0.33 7.95
CA LYS A 69 -7.89 -0.26 8.67
C LYS A 69 -8.24 1.21 8.95
N LEU A 70 -9.46 1.60 8.59
CA LEU A 70 -9.95 2.97 8.74
C LEU A 70 -10.31 3.22 10.21
N CYS A 71 -9.71 4.25 10.80
CA CYS A 71 -10.01 4.72 12.15
C CYS A 71 -10.23 6.22 12.12
N PHE A 72 -11.23 6.70 12.87
CA PHE A 72 -11.56 8.12 12.99
C PHE A 72 -11.45 8.56 14.44
N ALA A 73 -10.87 9.74 14.66
CA ALA A 73 -10.79 10.36 15.97
C ALA A 73 -10.80 11.88 15.84
N ALA A 74 -11.40 12.55 16.82
CA ALA A 74 -11.36 14.01 16.91
C ALA A 74 -9.95 14.51 17.30
N ASN A 75 -9.28 13.78 18.20
CA ASN A 75 -7.89 14.01 18.55
C ASN A 75 -7.02 12.85 18.03
N PRO A 76 -5.79 13.12 17.57
CA PRO A 76 -4.91 12.08 17.04
C PRO A 76 -4.53 11.01 18.07
N SER A 77 -4.51 11.38 19.36
CA SER A 77 -4.22 10.48 20.48
C SER A 77 -5.26 9.37 20.65
N ASP A 78 -6.49 9.61 20.20
CA ASP A 78 -7.61 8.68 20.34
C ASP A 78 -7.75 7.76 19.11
N ALA A 79 -6.89 7.94 18.09
CA ALA A 79 -6.89 7.12 16.88
C ALA A 79 -6.20 5.77 17.11
N THR A 80 -6.91 4.82 17.70
CA THR A 80 -6.43 3.43 17.86
C THR A 80 -6.82 2.54 16.68
N PRO A 81 -5.91 1.68 16.17
CA PRO A 81 -6.21 0.65 15.15
C PRO A 81 -7.22 -0.41 15.62
#